data_AF-A0A438ESL1-F1
#
_entry.id   AF-A0A438ESL1-F1
#
_cell.length_a   1.000
_cell.length_b   1.000
_cell.length_c   1.000
_cell.angle_alpha   90.00
_cell.angle_beta   90.00
_cell.angle_gamma   90.00
#
_symmetry.space_group_name_H-M   'P 1'
#
loop_
_entity.id
_entity.type
_entity.pdbx_description
1 polymer ?
#
loop_
_entity_poly.entity_id
_entity_poly.type
_entity_poly.pdbx_seq_one_letter_code
_entity_poly.pdbx_strand_id
1 'polypeptide(L)'
;MVGAGYGLACVGSLKAYLSEFNATLLFVFAGVGSAIAYGKLTSDAALDPPGLVAVAIAHAFALFVGVSIAANISGGHLNPAVTFGLAIGGHITILTGIFYVIAQCLGSIVACLLLKFATNGESIPTHGVAAGMNAIEGVVMEIVITFALVYTVYATLPTPRRAHSE
;
A
#
# COMPACT_ATOMS: atom_id res chain seq x y z
N MET A 1 -20.88 11.92 -7.10
CA MET A 1 -20.35 13.15 -7.73
C MET A 1 -19.62 13.96 -6.68
N VAL A 2 -18.30 13.90 -6.63
CA VAL A 2 -17.48 14.87 -5.88
C VAL A 2 -16.95 15.85 -6.91
N GLY A 3 -17.78 16.84 -7.22
CA GLY A 3 -17.34 18.09 -7.83
C GLY A 3 -17.08 19.08 -6.69
N ALA A 4 -15.84 19.14 -6.23
CA ALA A 4 -15.35 20.26 -5.44
C ALA A 4 -13.89 20.46 -5.84
N GLY A 5 -13.63 21.58 -6.52
CA GLY A 5 -12.31 21.93 -7.03
C GLY A 5 -11.31 22.09 -5.90
N TYR A 6 -10.43 21.12 -5.75
CA TYR A 6 -9.20 21.28 -4.98
C TYR A 6 -8.07 21.43 -5.97
N GLY A 7 -7.59 22.66 -6.14
CA GLY A 7 -6.32 22.91 -6.82
C GLY A 7 -5.20 22.13 -6.14
N LEU A 8 -4.12 21.89 -6.89
CA LEU A 8 -2.98 21.06 -6.46
C LEU A 8 -2.39 21.46 -5.09
N ALA A 9 -2.43 22.76 -4.79
CA ALA A 9 -1.90 23.37 -3.57
C ALA A 9 -2.97 23.70 -2.52
N CYS A 10 -4.21 23.21 -2.67
CA CYS A 10 -5.19 23.36 -1.59
C CYS A 10 -4.74 22.56 -0.37
N VAL A 11 -4.92 23.12 0.82
CA VAL A 11 -4.55 22.50 2.11
C VAL A 11 -5.14 21.09 2.26
N GLY A 12 -6.32 20.83 1.69
CA GLY A 12 -6.92 19.49 1.67
C GLY A 12 -6.10 18.48 0.88
N SER A 13 -5.62 18.85 -0.31
CA SER A 13 -4.80 17.99 -1.17
C SER A 13 -3.44 17.67 -0.54
N LEU A 14 -2.78 18.66 0.07
CA LEU A 14 -1.48 18.43 0.73
C LEU A 14 -1.61 17.49 1.93
N LYS A 15 -2.67 17.63 2.73
CA LYS A 15 -2.95 16.70 3.84
C LYS A 15 -3.14 15.28 3.34
N ALA A 16 -3.84 15.11 2.22
CA ALA A 16 -4.03 13.80 1.61
C ALA A 16 -2.71 13.18 1.12
N TYR A 17 -1.84 13.96 0.47
CA TYR A 17 -0.54 13.46 0.01
C TYR A 17 0.38 13.08 1.18
N LEU A 18 0.42 13.88 2.25
CA LEU A 18 1.17 13.54 3.47
C LEU A 18 0.58 12.31 4.18
N SER A 19 -0.74 12.14 4.15
CA SER A 19 -1.40 10.94 4.66
C SER A 19 -0.96 9.70 3.88
N GLU A 20 -1.00 9.72 2.55
CA GLU A 20 -0.52 8.61 1.71
C GLU A 20 0.96 8.29 1.93
N PHE A 21 1.81 9.32 2.03
CA PHE A 21 3.23 9.16 2.34
C PHE A 21 3.43 8.44 3.69
N ASN A 22 2.84 8.94 4.77
CA ASN A 22 3.04 8.39 6.12
C ASN A 22 2.43 6.99 6.25
N ALA A 23 1.23 6.78 5.70
CA ALA A 23 0.55 5.51 5.78
C ALA A 23 1.30 4.43 4.97
N THR A 24 1.82 4.76 3.79
CA THR A 24 2.67 3.84 3.01
C THR A 24 4.02 3.59 3.69
N LEU A 25 4.62 4.62 4.29
CA LEU A 25 5.85 4.48 5.08
C LEU A 25 5.65 3.46 6.20
N LEU A 26 4.61 3.61 7.01
CA LEU A 26 4.35 2.71 8.14
C LEU A 26 4.02 1.29 7.66
N PHE A 27 3.22 1.17 6.59
CA PHE A 27 2.91 -0.11 5.97
C PHE A 27 4.16 -0.86 5.52
N VAL A 28 5.02 -0.20 4.74
CA VAL A 28 6.27 -0.81 4.22
C VAL A 28 7.26 -1.07 5.35
N PHE A 29 7.38 -0.16 6.32
CA PHE A 29 8.28 -0.34 7.46
C PHE A 29 7.95 -1.60 8.26
N ALA A 30 6.67 -1.83 8.56
CA ALA A 30 6.23 -3.02 9.27
C ALA A 30 6.33 -4.29 8.40
N GLY A 31 5.87 -4.22 7.15
CA GLY A 31 5.88 -5.35 6.23
C GLY A 31 7.29 -5.85 5.92
N VAL A 32 8.16 -4.97 5.40
CA VAL A 32 9.56 -5.31 5.08
C VAL A 32 10.35 -5.58 6.37
N GLY A 33 10.09 -4.84 7.44
CA GLY A 33 10.72 -5.07 8.74
C GLY A 33 10.44 -6.47 9.30
N SER A 34 9.25 -7.02 9.07
CA SER A 34 8.94 -8.40 9.47
C SER A 34 9.76 -9.44 8.71
N ALA A 35 10.03 -9.22 7.43
CA ALA A 35 10.89 -10.10 6.62
C ALA A 35 12.35 -10.03 7.07
N ILE A 36 12.85 -8.81 7.37
CA ILE A 36 14.20 -8.62 7.95
C ILE A 36 14.30 -9.29 9.32
N ALA A 37 13.28 -9.13 10.18
CA ALA A 37 13.23 -9.75 11.49
C ALA A 37 13.26 -11.28 11.40
N TYR A 38 12.51 -11.87 10.46
CA TYR A 38 12.55 -13.29 10.19
C TYR A 38 13.95 -13.76 9.76
N GLY A 39 14.58 -13.08 8.80
CA GLY A 39 15.97 -13.36 8.39
C GLY A 39 16.92 -13.31 9.59
N LYS A 40 16.80 -12.28 10.43
CA LYS A 40 17.63 -12.14 11.63
C LYS A 40 17.44 -13.27 12.64
N LEU A 41 16.19 -13.67 12.90
CA LEU A 41 15.85 -14.73 13.86
C LEU A 41 16.30 -16.11 13.38
N THR A 42 16.42 -16.30 12.08
CA THR A 42 16.72 -17.60 11.45
C THR A 42 18.12 -17.68 10.84
N SER A 43 18.95 -16.64 11.00
CA SER A 43 20.27 -16.54 10.36
C SER A 43 20.19 -16.66 8.83
N ASP A 44 19.27 -15.90 8.24
CA ASP A 44 18.99 -15.81 6.80
C ASP A 44 18.60 -17.14 6.15
N ALA A 45 17.85 -17.97 6.88
CA ALA A 45 17.31 -19.20 6.35
C ALA A 45 16.29 -18.94 5.22
N ALA A 46 16.10 -19.94 4.37
CA ALA A 46 15.02 -19.92 3.38
C ALA A 46 13.66 -19.84 4.07
N LEU A 47 12.72 -19.11 3.44
CA LEU A 47 11.38 -18.90 3.99
C LEU A 47 10.67 -20.23 4.26
N ASP A 48 10.27 -20.44 5.50
CA ASP A 48 9.50 -21.58 5.97
C ASP A 48 8.02 -21.19 6.26
N PRO A 49 7.12 -22.14 6.52
CA PRO A 49 5.70 -21.82 6.76
C PRO A 49 5.46 -20.85 7.93
N PRO A 50 6.14 -20.97 9.10
CA PRO A 50 6.06 -19.94 10.15
C PRO A 50 6.48 -18.55 9.68
N GLY A 51 7.59 -18.43 8.94
CA GLY A 51 8.03 -17.16 8.37
C GLY A 51 7.01 -16.55 7.41
N LEU A 52 6.42 -17.37 6.53
CA LEU A 52 5.38 -16.94 5.61
C LEU A 52 4.17 -16.38 6.35
N VAL A 53 3.71 -17.06 7.41
CA VAL A 53 2.59 -16.60 8.24
C VAL A 53 2.92 -15.29 8.96
N ALA A 54 4.12 -15.18 9.54
CA ALA A 54 4.56 -13.96 10.23
C ALA A 54 4.57 -12.74 9.30
N VAL A 55 5.15 -12.90 8.10
CA VAL A 55 5.21 -11.83 7.09
C VAL A 55 3.81 -11.49 6.58
N ALA A 56 2.96 -12.48 6.30
CA ALA A 56 1.60 -12.24 5.82
C ALA A 56 0.75 -11.48 6.84
N ILE A 57 0.77 -11.88 8.11
CA ILE A 57 0.02 -11.20 9.18
C ILE A 57 0.56 -9.77 9.41
N ALA A 58 1.87 -9.58 9.40
CA ALA A 58 2.47 -8.25 9.54
C ALA A 58 2.00 -7.31 8.42
N HIS A 59 2.01 -7.76 7.16
CA HIS A 59 1.50 -6.96 6.04
C HIS A 59 -0.01 -6.70 6.16
N ALA A 60 -0.81 -7.71 6.51
CA ALA A 60 -2.26 -7.56 6.64
C ALA A 60 -2.65 -6.55 7.73
N PHE A 61 -2.05 -6.63 8.91
CA PHE A 61 -2.33 -5.69 10.00
C PHE A 61 -1.75 -4.31 9.75
N ALA A 62 -0.55 -4.21 9.17
CA ALA A 62 0.03 -2.92 8.83
C ALA A 62 -0.80 -2.20 7.76
N LEU A 63 -1.29 -2.92 6.74
CA LEU A 63 -2.19 -2.36 5.73
C LEU A 63 -3.54 -1.98 6.35
N PHE A 64 -4.13 -2.84 7.19
CA PHE A 64 -5.38 -2.54 7.89
C PHE A 64 -5.28 -1.26 8.73
N VAL A 65 -4.23 -1.12 9.55
CA VAL A 65 -4.00 0.10 10.35
C VAL A 65 -3.75 1.29 9.43
N GLY A 66 -2.90 1.13 8.41
CA GLY A 66 -2.56 2.17 7.44
C GLY A 66 -3.79 2.73 6.72
N VAL A 67 -4.68 1.87 6.24
CA VAL A 67 -5.97 2.27 5.66
C VAL A 67 -6.83 2.96 6.71
N SER A 68 -6.94 2.39 7.92
CA SER A 68 -7.79 2.94 8.99
C SER A 68 -7.40 4.36 9.41
N ILE A 69 -6.10 4.66 9.51
CA ILE A 69 -5.62 6.00 9.88
C ILE A 69 -5.74 7.02 8.74
N ALA A 70 -5.70 6.55 7.49
CA ALA A 70 -5.69 7.40 6.30
C ALA A 70 -7.08 7.58 5.65
N ALA A 71 -8.05 6.71 5.98
CA ALA A 71 -9.35 6.63 5.33
C ALA A 71 -10.09 7.99 5.25
N ASN A 72 -10.11 8.73 6.36
CA ASN A 72 -10.82 10.02 6.43
C ASN A 72 -9.98 11.22 5.96
N ILE A 73 -8.74 11.02 5.53
CA ILE A 73 -7.83 12.09 5.09
C ILE A 73 -7.54 11.98 3.59
N SER A 74 -7.09 10.81 3.14
CA SER A 74 -6.74 10.56 1.73
C SER A 74 -7.63 9.50 1.06
N GLY A 75 -8.46 8.79 1.82
CA GLY A 75 -9.12 7.57 1.34
C GLY A 75 -8.28 6.31 1.57
N GLY A 76 -7.04 6.44 2.04
CA GLY A 76 -6.19 5.33 2.45
C GLY A 76 -5.88 4.35 1.32
N HIS A 77 -5.28 4.83 0.22
CA HIS A 77 -4.95 3.95 -0.91
C HIS A 77 -3.70 3.12 -0.62
N LEU A 78 -2.63 3.76 -0.14
CA LEU A 78 -1.33 3.18 0.23
C LEU A 78 -0.65 2.34 -0.87
N ASN A 79 -1.17 2.37 -2.09
CA ASN A 79 -0.83 1.46 -3.15
C ASN A 79 -1.10 2.11 -4.53
N PRO A 80 -0.09 2.16 -5.42
CA PRO A 80 -0.25 2.71 -6.76
C PRO A 80 -1.31 1.99 -7.62
N ALA A 81 -1.44 0.67 -7.50
CA ALA A 81 -2.43 -0.11 -8.24
C ALA A 81 -3.87 0.16 -7.76
N VAL A 82 -4.07 0.35 -6.44
CA VAL A 82 -5.37 0.80 -5.89
C VAL A 82 -5.70 2.19 -6.37
N THR A 83 -4.73 3.11 -6.33
CA THR A 83 -4.89 4.48 -6.83
C THR A 83 -5.23 4.51 -8.31
N PHE A 84 -4.56 3.68 -9.11
CA PHE A 84 -4.82 3.54 -10.54
C PHE A 84 -6.21 2.95 -10.82
N GLY A 85 -6.60 1.89 -10.12
CA GLY A 85 -7.94 1.30 -10.25
C GLY A 85 -9.03 2.32 -9.96
N LEU A 86 -8.91 3.05 -8.85
CA LEU A 86 -9.85 4.12 -8.47
C LEU A 86 -9.85 5.29 -9.48
N ALA A 87 -8.71 5.60 -10.11
CA ALA A 87 -8.66 6.60 -11.17
C ALA A 87 -9.43 6.15 -12.42
N ILE A 88 -9.30 4.88 -12.82
CA ILE A 88 -10.06 4.30 -13.94
C ILE A 88 -11.57 4.36 -13.66
N GLY A 89 -12.01 4.00 -12.45
CA GLY A 89 -13.44 4.09 -12.11
C GLY A 89 -13.93 5.49 -11.74
N GLY A 90 -13.12 6.54 -11.90
CA GLY A 90 -13.55 7.93 -11.67
C GLY A 90 -13.74 8.32 -10.20
N HIS A 91 -13.11 7.59 -9.27
CA HIS A 91 -13.16 7.88 -7.83
C HIS A 91 -12.08 8.87 -7.35
N ILE A 92 -11.05 9.10 -8.16
CA ILE A 92 -9.99 10.09 -7.93
C ILE A 92 -9.62 10.75 -9.26
N THR A 93 -9.23 12.03 -9.25
CA THR A 93 -8.73 12.67 -10.47
C THR A 93 -7.36 12.10 -10.85
N ILE A 94 -7.05 12.04 -12.15
CA ILE A 94 -5.75 11.54 -12.65
C ILE A 94 -4.60 12.32 -12.00
N LEU A 95 -4.72 13.65 -11.90
CA LEU A 95 -3.68 14.50 -11.32
C LEU A 95 -3.44 14.18 -9.84
N THR A 96 -4.50 14.10 -9.02
CA THR A 96 -4.39 13.71 -7.61
C THR A 96 -3.81 12.30 -7.49
N GLY A 97 -4.21 11.38 -8.38
CA GLY A 97 -3.67 10.02 -8.44
C GLY A 97 -2.16 9.98 -8.67
N ILE A 98 -1.61 10.83 -9.55
CA ILE A 98 -0.17 10.95 -9.77
C ILE A 98 0.55 11.38 -8.48
N PHE A 99 0.02 12.37 -7.76
CA PHE A 99 0.63 12.80 -6.49
C PHE A 99 0.52 11.76 -5.38
N TYR A 100 -0.56 10.97 -5.36
CA TYR A 100 -0.67 9.81 -4.47
C TYR A 100 0.42 8.78 -4.76
N VAL A 101 0.62 8.41 -6.03
CA VAL A 101 1.68 7.47 -6.43
C VAL A 101 3.07 7.98 -6.05
N ILE A 102 3.35 9.27 -6.26
CA ILE A 102 4.62 9.88 -5.84
C ILE A 102 4.77 9.79 -4.32
N ALA A 103 3.74 10.17 -3.54
CA ALA A 103 3.77 10.11 -2.09
C ALA A 103 3.97 8.67 -1.57
N GLN A 104 3.28 7.70 -2.15
CA GLN A 104 3.39 6.28 -1.82
C GLN A 104 4.82 5.76 -2.08
N CYS A 105 5.37 6.03 -3.27
CA CYS A 105 6.73 5.63 -3.63
C CYS A 105 7.77 6.26 -2.69
N LEU A 106 7.65 7.56 -2.40
CA LEU A 106 8.54 8.25 -1.47
C LEU A 106 8.43 7.68 -0.04
N GLY A 107 7.21 7.40 0.43
CA GLY A 107 6.97 6.79 1.73
C GLY A 107 7.62 5.41 1.84
N SER A 108 7.47 4.58 0.81
CA SER A 108 8.11 3.26 0.71
C SER A 108 9.65 3.36 0.71
N ILE A 109 10.23 4.30 -0.03
CA ILE A 109 11.68 4.50 -0.08
C ILE A 109 12.20 4.90 1.30
N VAL A 110 11.55 5.86 1.96
CA VAL A 110 11.95 6.33 3.30
C VAL A 110 11.83 5.20 4.32
N ALA A 111 10.78 4.38 4.26
CA ALA A 111 10.65 3.21 5.12
C ALA A 111 11.83 2.23 4.99
N CYS A 112 12.23 1.89 3.77
CA CYS A 112 13.38 1.01 3.53
C CYS A 112 14.70 1.63 4.00
N LEU A 113 14.90 2.95 3.85
CA LEU A 113 16.08 3.64 4.36
C LEU A 113 16.12 3.65 5.90
N LEU A 114 14.98 3.90 6.54
CA LEU A 114 14.84 3.85 7.99
C LEU A 114 15.08 2.45 8.53
N LEU A 115 14.55 1.41 7.85
CA LEU A 115 14.83 0.02 8.21
C LEU A 115 16.32 -0.26 8.12
N LYS A 116 16.97 0.04 7.00
CA LYS A 116 18.41 -0.17 6.82
C LYS A 116 19.24 0.49 7.93
N PHE A 117 18.85 1.70 8.34
CA PHE A 117 19.50 2.39 9.46
C PHE A 117 19.20 1.69 10.81
N ALA A 118 17.93 1.43 11.11
CA ALA A 118 17.48 0.89 12.39
C ALA A 118 17.89 -0.57 12.64
N THR A 119 18.16 -1.33 11.58
CA THR A 119 18.58 -2.73 11.66
C THR A 119 20.10 -2.90 11.59
N ASN A 120 20.88 -1.83 11.73
CA ASN A 120 22.35 -1.87 11.62
C ASN A 120 22.85 -2.38 10.26
N GLY A 121 22.20 -1.92 9.18
CA GLY A 121 22.67 -2.15 7.81
C GLY A 121 22.25 -3.47 7.19
N GLU A 122 21.30 -4.20 7.78
CA GLU A 122 20.77 -5.43 7.17
C GLU A 122 20.26 -5.17 5.74
N SER A 123 20.32 -6.20 4.91
CA SER A 123 19.83 -6.11 3.53
C SER A 123 18.33 -5.87 3.50
N ILE A 124 17.86 -5.08 2.53
CA ILE A 124 16.43 -4.86 2.30
C ILE A 124 15.94 -5.94 1.32
N PRO A 125 15.11 -6.90 1.75
CA PRO A 125 14.64 -7.97 0.88
C PRO A 125 13.76 -7.39 -0.24
N THR A 126 13.91 -7.94 -1.45
CA THR A 126 13.14 -7.53 -2.63
C THR A 126 12.21 -8.64 -3.08
N HIS A 127 11.03 -8.26 -3.57
CA HIS A 127 10.12 -9.21 -4.22
C HIS A 127 10.77 -9.79 -5.49
N GLY A 128 10.60 -11.08 -5.68
CA GLY A 128 11.12 -11.81 -6.85
C GLY A 128 10.27 -13.04 -7.13
N VAL A 129 10.25 -13.45 -8.39
CA VAL A 129 9.61 -14.68 -8.82
C VAL A 129 10.42 -15.88 -8.29
N ALA A 130 9.75 -16.91 -7.79
CA ALA A 130 10.40 -18.09 -7.22
C ALA A 130 11.28 -18.81 -8.26
N ALA A 131 12.35 -19.46 -7.80
CA ALA A 131 13.22 -20.24 -8.67
C ALA A 131 12.43 -21.32 -9.42
N GLY A 132 12.59 -21.38 -10.74
CA GLY A 132 11.87 -22.32 -11.61
C GLY A 132 10.55 -21.79 -12.17
N MET A 133 10.06 -20.64 -11.72
CA MET A 133 8.92 -19.95 -12.33
C MET A 133 9.39 -18.90 -13.35
N ASN A 134 8.60 -18.68 -14.40
CA ASN A 134 8.84 -17.65 -15.40
C ASN A 134 8.11 -16.33 -15.07
N ALA A 135 8.47 -15.27 -15.79
CA ALA A 135 7.91 -13.94 -15.57
C ALA A 135 6.39 -13.86 -15.82
N ILE A 136 5.87 -14.62 -16.78
CA ILE A 136 4.43 -14.61 -17.11
C ILE A 136 3.62 -15.22 -15.97
N GLU A 137 4.09 -16.33 -15.40
CA GLU A 137 3.46 -16.97 -14.24
C GLU A 137 3.41 -16.01 -13.04
N GLY A 138 4.50 -15.29 -12.78
CA GLY A 138 4.54 -14.24 -11.76
C GLY A 138 3.55 -13.11 -12.04
N VAL A 139 3.48 -12.61 -13.28
CA VAL A 139 2.54 -11.56 -13.67
C VAL A 139 1.08 -12.02 -13.52
N VAL A 140 0.74 -13.24 -13.91
CA VAL A 140 -0.62 -13.78 -13.75
C VAL A 140 -1.01 -13.86 -12.28
N MET A 141 -0.09 -14.32 -11.42
CA MET A 141 -0.31 -14.34 -9.98
C MET A 141 -0.61 -12.93 -9.44
N GLU A 142 0.24 -11.96 -9.78
CA GLU A 142 0.09 -10.56 -9.36
C GLU A 142 -1.22 -9.92 -9.86
N ILE A 143 -1.64 -10.23 -11.10
CA ILE A 143 -2.93 -9.78 -11.63
C ILE A 143 -4.08 -10.28 -10.77
N VAL A 144 -4.10 -11.57 -10.43
CA VAL A 144 -5.21 -12.17 -9.67
C VAL A 144 -5.29 -11.61 -8.25
N ILE A 145 -4.17 -11.53 -7.54
CA ILE A 145 -4.17 -11.04 -6.15
C ILE A 145 -4.38 -9.52 -6.07
N THR A 146 -3.87 -8.75 -7.04
CA THR A 146 -4.12 -7.31 -7.11
C THR A 146 -5.57 -7.02 -7.51
N PHE A 147 -6.15 -7.81 -8.41
CA PHE A 147 -7.58 -7.73 -8.73
C PHE A 147 -8.42 -7.96 -7.47
N ALA A 148 -8.13 -9.00 -6.67
CA ALA A 148 -8.84 -9.26 -5.43
C ALA A 148 -8.74 -8.08 -4.44
N LEU A 149 -7.55 -7.50 -4.29
CA LEU A 149 -7.33 -6.31 -3.45
C LEU A 149 -8.15 -5.11 -3.93
N VAL A 150 -8.03 -4.74 -5.21
CA VAL A 150 -8.74 -3.58 -5.77
C VAL A 150 -10.25 -3.80 -5.77
N TYR A 151 -10.72 -5.01 -6.10
CA TYR A 151 -12.14 -5.36 -6.01
C TYR A 151 -12.67 -5.21 -4.58
N THR A 152 -11.90 -5.64 -3.58
CA THR A 152 -12.26 -5.47 -2.16
C THR A 152 -12.39 -4.01 -1.78
N VAL A 153 -11.47 -3.14 -2.24
CA VAL A 153 -11.58 -1.70 -2.05
C VAL A 153 -12.89 -1.18 -2.64
N TYR A 154 -13.20 -1.50 -3.90
CA TYR A 154 -14.44 -1.10 -4.54
C TYR A 154 -15.70 -1.58 -3.80
N ALA A 155 -15.71 -2.85 -3.38
CA ALA A 155 -16.85 -3.46 -2.69
C ALA A 155 -17.10 -2.86 -1.30
N THR A 156 -16.09 -2.22 -0.71
CA THR A 156 -16.15 -1.64 0.64
C THR A 156 -16.20 -0.11 0.64
N LEU A 157 -16.20 0.53 -0.54
CA LEU A 157 -16.40 1.98 -0.63
C LEU A 157 -17.76 2.37 -0.03
N PRO A 158 -17.83 3.49 0.71
CA PRO A 158 -19.11 3.99 1.22
C PRO A 158 -20.09 4.23 0.07
N THR A 159 -21.27 3.61 0.12
CA THR A 159 -22.34 3.94 -0.83
C THR A 159 -22.73 5.41 -0.69
N PRO A 160 -22.99 6.13 -1.80
CA PRO A 160 -23.56 7.47 -1.71
C PRO A 160 -24.83 7.43 -0.87
N ARG A 161 -24.96 8.32 0.12
CA ARG A 161 -26.20 8.47 0.90
C ARG A 161 -27.34 8.67 -0.10
N ARG A 162 -28.26 7.69 -0.21
CA ARG A 162 -29.56 7.93 -0.83
C ARG A 162 -30.27 8.94 0.06
N ALA A 163 -30.44 10.16 -0.43
CA ALA A 163 -31.38 11.10 0.17
C ALA A 163 -32.75 10.41 0.11
N HIS A 164 -33.19 9.83 1.22
CA HIS A 164 -34.58 9.45 1.38
C HIS A 164 -35.30 10.78 1.59
N SER A 165 -35.94 11.26 0.53
CA SER A 165 -37.01 12.24 0.64
C SER A 165 -38.19 11.49 1.26
N GLU A 166 -38.30 11.56 2.58
CA GLU A 166 -39.56 11.36 3.30
C GLU A 166 -40.30 12.70 3.39
#